data_AF-A0A2P8IAG2-F1
#
_entry.id   AF-A0A2P8IAG2-F1
#
_cell.length_a   1.000
_cell.length_b   1.000
_cell.length_c   1.000
_cell.angle_alpha   90.00
_cell.angle_beta   90.00
_cell.angle_gamma   90.00
#
_symmetry.space_group_name_H-M   'P 1'
#
loop_
_entity.id
_entity.type
_entity.pdbx_description
1 polymer ?
#
loop_
_entity_poly.entity_id
_entity_poly.type
_entity_poly.pdbx_seq_one_letter_code
_entity_poly.pdbx_strand_id
1 'polypeptide(L)'
;MLGAVVGEAWVDKCLTSADRRAVGFIGLALFGLLTLWVVAEWTGSRWVFLLTPLCVELAVPGLRHFFSRRALRRLLDTYPRHPVSVHFVPGRTRVGRQTYLETADSDRTFLRLAEIPERVRENIRRGGRVWLAGPDPRGRAAVLTRGAPFMTLGRIVIR
;
A
#
# COMPACT_ATOMS: atom_id res chain seq x y z
N MET A 1 7.73 -16.63 23.63
CA MET A 1 7.87 -16.64 22.15
C MET A 1 8.60 -15.38 21.72
N LEU A 2 9.90 -15.49 21.45
CA LEU A 2 10.75 -14.38 21.03
C LEU A 2 10.17 -13.75 19.75
N GLY A 3 9.86 -12.46 19.81
CA GLY A 3 9.36 -11.69 18.68
C GLY A 3 10.40 -11.70 17.58
N ALA A 4 10.22 -12.59 16.60
CA ALA A 4 11.11 -12.69 15.45
C ALA A 4 11.22 -11.31 14.80
N VAL A 5 12.39 -10.70 14.94
CA VAL A 5 12.80 -9.51 14.20
C VAL A 5 12.56 -9.82 12.74
N VAL A 6 11.79 -8.97 12.06
CA VAL A 6 11.62 -9.09 10.61
C VAL A 6 12.97 -8.82 9.97
N GLY A 7 13.62 -9.89 9.53
CA GLY A 7 14.95 -9.82 8.93
C GLY A 7 14.94 -9.06 7.61
N GLU A 8 16.09 -8.50 7.24
CA GLU A 8 16.29 -7.71 6.02
C GLU A 8 15.77 -8.42 4.77
N ALA A 9 16.04 -9.72 4.63
CA ALA A 9 15.56 -10.51 3.50
C ALA A 9 14.04 -10.48 3.31
N TRP A 10 13.26 -10.39 4.40
CA TRP A 10 11.81 -10.27 4.31
C TRP A 10 11.39 -8.84 3.91
N VAL A 11 12.10 -7.83 4.41
CA VAL A 11 11.88 -6.43 4.04
C VAL A 11 12.13 -6.23 2.55
N ASP A 12 13.23 -6.75 2.03
CA ASP A 12 13.55 -6.73 0.60
C ASP A 12 12.50 -7.44 -0.24
N LYS A 13 12.00 -8.59 0.24
CA LYS A 13 10.91 -9.30 -0.42
C LYS A 13 9.62 -8.47 -0.44
N CYS A 14 9.30 -7.78 0.65
CA CYS A 14 8.14 -6.91 0.74
C CYS A 14 8.27 -5.67 -0.16
N LEU A 15 9.44 -5.04 -0.20
CA LEU A 15 9.76 -3.92 -1.09
C LEU A 15 9.66 -4.35 -2.55
N THR A 16 10.29 -5.46 -2.92
CA THR A 16 10.25 -6.01 -4.27
C THR A 16 8.81 -6.35 -4.68
N SER A 17 8.02 -6.92 -3.77
CA SER A 17 6.60 -7.20 -4.03
C SER A 17 5.75 -5.93 -4.15
N ALA A 18 6.11 -4.84 -3.47
CA ALA A 18 5.46 -3.55 -3.65
C ALA A 18 5.85 -2.90 -5.00
N ASP A 19 7.14 -2.93 -5.34
CA ASP A 19 7.66 -2.44 -6.62
C ASP A 19 7.02 -3.18 -7.81
N ARG A 20 6.96 -4.52 -7.77
CA ARG A 20 6.31 -5.33 -8.83
C ARG A 20 4.84 -4.98 -9.03
N ARG A 21 4.09 -4.77 -7.94
CA ARG A 21 2.66 -4.36 -8.03
C ARG A 21 2.53 -2.97 -8.63
N ALA A 22 3.38 -2.03 -8.22
CA ALA A 22 3.38 -0.68 -8.76
C ALA A 22 3.69 -0.66 -10.26
N VAL A 23 4.70 -1.43 -10.69
CA VAL A 23 5.03 -1.62 -12.11
C VAL A 23 3.86 -2.26 -12.87
N GLY A 24 3.19 -3.26 -12.29
CA GLY A 24 2.01 -3.88 -12.90
C GLY A 24 0.88 -2.90 -13.19
N PHE A 25 0.55 -2.03 -12.23
CA PHE A 25 -0.49 -1.00 -12.42
C PHE A 25 -0.11 0.02 -13.50
N ILE A 26 1.15 0.48 -13.52
CA ILE A 26 1.63 1.43 -14.53
C ILE A 26 1.67 0.76 -15.91
N GLY A 27 2.18 -0.47 -16.00
CA GLY A 27 2.23 -1.24 -17.24
C GLY A 27 0.85 -1.45 -17.84
N LEU A 28 -0.14 -1.80 -17.01
CA LEU A 28 -1.53 -1.95 -17.44
C LEU A 28 -2.11 -0.63 -17.97
N ALA A 29 -1.84 0.49 -17.29
CA ALA A 29 -2.28 1.81 -17.75
C ALA A 29 -1.66 2.20 -19.10
N LEU A 30 -0.34 1.99 -19.26
CA LEU A 30 0.37 2.27 -20.51
C LEU A 30 -0.11 1.37 -21.65
N PHE A 31 -0.35 0.08 -21.37
CA PHE A 31 -0.92 -0.85 -22.35
C PHE A 31 -2.32 -0.40 -22.79
N GLY A 32 -3.15 0.06 -21.84
CA GLY A 32 -4.45 0.65 -22.14
C GLY A 32 -4.34 1.87 -23.06
N LEU A 33 -3.46 2.82 -22.74
CA LEU A 33 -3.22 4.01 -23.58
C LEU A 33 -2.73 3.65 -24.98
N LEU A 34 -1.81 2.71 -25.09
CA LEU A 34 -1.31 2.22 -26.38
C LEU A 34 -2.45 1.58 -27.20
N THR A 35 -3.29 0.78 -26.55
CA THR A 35 -4.46 0.16 -27.21
C THR A 35 -5.44 1.23 -27.71
N LEU A 36 -5.75 2.24 -26.88
CA LEU A 36 -6.61 3.35 -27.29
C LEU A 36 -6.03 4.12 -28.48
N TRP A 37 -4.71 4.34 -28.49
CA TRP A 37 -4.02 4.99 -29.61
C TRP A 37 -4.13 4.17 -30.91
N VAL A 38 -3.86 2.88 -30.87
CA VAL A 38 -4.00 1.98 -32.04
C VAL A 38 -5.44 1.95 -32.56
N VAL A 39 -6.43 1.88 -31.66
CA VAL A 39 -7.85 1.90 -32.05
C VAL A 39 -8.26 3.25 -32.65
N ALA A 40 -7.73 4.36 -32.13
CA ALA A 40 -8.00 5.69 -32.69
C ALA A 40 -7.45 5.84 -34.11
N GLU A 41 -6.24 5.34 -34.38
CA GLU A 41 -5.67 5.31 -35.73
C GLU A 41 -6.48 4.40 -36.67
N TRP A 42 -6.90 3.23 -36.21
CA TRP A 42 -7.64 2.27 -37.04
C TRP A 42 -9.06 2.73 -37.38
N THR A 43 -9.74 3.40 -36.46
CA THR A 43 -11.12 3.89 -36.63
C THR A 43 -11.20 5.32 -37.16
N GLY A 44 -10.08 6.06 -37.17
CA GLY A 44 -10.05 7.50 -37.44
C GLY A 44 -10.76 8.35 -36.38
N SER A 45 -11.20 7.76 -35.27
CA SER A 45 -12.01 8.42 -34.25
C SER A 45 -11.20 8.82 -33.03
N ARG A 46 -11.11 10.13 -32.77
CA ARG A 46 -10.45 10.67 -31.57
C ARG A 46 -11.30 10.53 -30.30
N TRP A 47 -12.58 10.14 -30.42
CA TRP A 47 -13.47 9.96 -29.26
C TRP A 47 -13.00 8.84 -28.32
N VAL A 48 -12.20 7.90 -28.81
CA VAL A 48 -11.60 6.82 -28.02
C VAL A 48 -10.75 7.36 -26.86
N PHE A 49 -10.17 8.56 -27.00
CA PHE A 49 -9.41 9.21 -25.92
C PHE A 49 -10.26 9.69 -24.74
N LEU A 50 -11.60 9.66 -24.83
CA LEU A 50 -12.47 9.82 -23.66
C LEU A 50 -12.18 8.78 -22.56
N LEU A 51 -11.58 7.63 -22.90
CA LEU A 51 -11.20 6.60 -21.95
C LEU A 51 -9.83 6.84 -21.28
N THR A 52 -9.09 7.87 -21.67
CA THR A 52 -7.78 8.22 -21.08
C THR A 52 -7.83 8.37 -19.55
N PRO A 53 -8.84 9.03 -18.93
CA PRO A 53 -8.94 9.14 -17.48
C PRO A 53 -9.01 7.77 -16.77
N LEU A 54 -9.63 6.77 -17.41
CA LEU A 54 -9.68 5.41 -16.88
C LEU A 54 -8.27 4.79 -16.80
N CYS A 55 -7.46 4.98 -17.84
CA CYS A 55 -6.06 4.52 -17.82
C CYS A 55 -5.25 5.23 -16.73
N VAL A 56 -5.48 6.53 -16.51
CA VAL A 56 -4.83 7.29 -15.44
C VAL A 56 -5.21 6.75 -14.06
N GLU A 57 -6.49 6.47 -13.81
CA GLU A 57 -6.98 5.88 -12.55
C GLU A 57 -6.36 4.51 -12.26
N LEU A 58 -6.09 3.71 -13.30
CA LEU A 58 -5.37 2.44 -13.17
C LEU A 58 -3.92 2.63 -12.72
N ALA A 59 -3.27 3.73 -13.11
CA ALA A 59 -1.88 4.04 -12.73
C ALA A 59 -1.75 4.58 -11.30
N VAL A 60 -2.81 5.17 -10.72
CA VAL A 60 -2.78 5.86 -9.41
C VAL A 60 -2.11 5.03 -8.30
N PRO A 61 -2.43 3.74 -8.09
CA PRO A 61 -1.77 2.94 -7.04
C PRO A 61 -0.27 2.81 -7.25
N GLY A 62 0.16 2.63 -8.52
CA GLY A 62 1.58 2.54 -8.87
C GLY A 62 2.31 3.85 -8.66
N LEU A 63 1.76 4.96 -9.17
CA LEU A 63 2.31 6.30 -8.98
C LEU A 63 2.46 6.64 -7.49
N ARG A 64 1.42 6.38 -6.69
CA ARG A 64 1.45 6.61 -5.24
C ARG A 64 2.58 5.83 -4.56
N HIS A 65 2.83 4.59 -4.97
CA HIS A 65 3.96 3.81 -4.47
C HIS A 65 5.30 4.48 -4.84
N PHE A 66 5.52 4.84 -6.10
CA PHE A 66 6.78 5.48 -6.52
C PHE A 66 7.06 6.79 -5.78
N PHE A 67 6.03 7.64 -5.59
CA PHE A 67 6.18 8.88 -4.83
C PHE A 67 6.45 8.64 -3.33
N SER A 68 5.91 7.56 -2.76
CA SER A 68 6.13 7.21 -1.34
C SER A 68 7.35 6.32 -1.09
N ARG A 69 7.95 5.72 -2.13
CA ARG A 69 9.07 4.78 -2.03
C ARG A 69 10.28 5.35 -1.30
N ARG A 70 10.65 6.61 -1.61
CA ARG A 70 11.76 7.30 -0.93
C ARG A 70 11.49 7.48 0.56
N ALA A 71 10.26 7.84 0.92
CA ALA A 71 9.86 8.00 2.32
C ALA A 71 9.83 6.65 3.05
N LEU A 72 9.32 5.60 2.39
CA LEU A 72 9.31 4.23 2.90
C LEU A 72 10.73 3.74 3.25
N ARG A 73 11.68 3.90 2.33
CA ARG A 73 13.09 3.53 2.59
C ARG A 73 13.68 4.31 3.75
N ARG A 74 13.53 5.64 3.77
CA ARG A 74 13.99 6.47 4.89
C ARG A 74 13.44 6.00 6.24
N LEU A 75 12.15 5.66 6.30
CA LEU A 75 11.52 5.15 7.52
C LEU A 75 12.13 3.82 7.97
N LEU A 76 12.39 2.91 7.03
CA LEU A 76 13.01 1.61 7.31
C LEU A 76 14.47 1.73 7.76
N ASP A 77 15.19 2.73 7.26
CA ASP A 77 16.59 2.98 7.59
C ASP A 77 16.74 3.73 8.93
N THR A 78 15.77 4.60 9.26
CA THR A 78 15.85 5.51 10.41
C THR A 78 15.27 4.89 11.68
N TYR A 79 14.19 4.10 11.57
CA TYR A 79 13.44 3.63 12.73
C TYR A 79 13.52 2.10 12.90
N PRO A 80 13.70 1.62 14.14
CA PRO A 80 13.67 0.19 14.42
C PRO A 80 12.27 -0.37 14.16
N ARG A 81 12.25 -1.59 13.60
CA ARG A 81 11.01 -2.29 13.25
C ARG A 81 10.46 -3.00 14.46
N HIS A 82 9.20 -2.76 14.78
CA HIS A 82 8.55 -3.40 15.92
C HIS A 82 7.17 -3.96 15.52
N PRO A 83 6.78 -5.12 16.08
CA PRO A 83 5.45 -5.65 15.87
C PRO A 83 4.42 -4.82 16.65
N VAL A 84 3.28 -4.53 16.01
CA VAL A 84 2.14 -3.85 16.62
C VAL A 84 0.90 -4.70 16.39
N SER A 85 0.20 -4.99 17.49
CA SER A 85 -1.08 -5.69 17.45
C SER A 85 -2.14 -4.74 16.91
N VAL A 86 -2.88 -5.20 15.90
CA VAL A 86 -3.86 -4.39 15.19
C VAL A 86 -5.13 -5.16 14.88
N HIS A 87 -6.25 -4.46 14.91
CA HIS A 87 -7.56 -4.98 14.55
C HIS A 87 -8.24 -4.07 13.54
N PHE A 88 -9.11 -4.66 12.72
CA PHE A 88 -9.89 -3.90 11.74
C PHE A 88 -11.06 -3.20 12.44
N VAL A 89 -11.17 -1.88 12.26
CA VAL A 89 -12.25 -1.10 12.89
C VAL A 89 -13.60 -1.46 12.26
N PRO A 90 -14.58 -2.00 13.01
CA PRO A 90 -15.91 -2.31 12.47
C PRO A 90 -16.60 -1.02 11.99
N GLY A 91 -17.21 -1.06 10.81
CA GLY A 91 -17.88 0.10 10.19
C GLY A 91 -16.95 1.16 9.57
N ARG A 92 -15.63 1.13 9.82
CA ARG A 92 -14.62 2.00 9.17
C ARG A 92 -13.55 1.23 8.40
N THR A 93 -13.78 -0.06 8.21
CA THR A 93 -12.86 -0.98 7.53
C THR A 93 -12.45 -0.50 6.14
N ARG A 94 -13.36 0.22 5.46
CA ARG A 94 -13.16 0.79 4.14
C ARG A 94 -13.88 2.15 4.02
N VAL A 95 -13.25 3.22 4.50
CA VAL A 95 -13.69 4.58 4.17
C VAL A 95 -12.96 4.98 2.87
N GLY A 96 -13.63 4.83 1.73
CA GLY A 96 -13.03 5.02 0.40
C GLY A 96 -11.94 3.98 0.07
N ARG A 97 -10.82 4.41 -0.54
CA ARG A 97 -9.65 3.55 -0.86
C ARG A 97 -8.64 3.45 0.30
N GLN A 98 -9.11 3.55 1.54
CA GLN A 98 -8.28 3.55 2.75
C GLN A 98 -8.75 2.48 3.73
N THR A 99 -7.78 1.91 4.44
CA THR A 99 -8.00 0.88 5.46
C THR A 99 -7.60 1.43 6.81
N TYR A 100 -8.49 1.34 7.79
CA TYR A 100 -8.24 1.75 9.16
C TYR A 100 -8.03 0.52 10.03
N LEU A 101 -6.88 0.51 10.69
CA LEU A 101 -6.54 -0.46 11.72
C LEU A 101 -6.43 0.27 13.05
N GLU A 102 -6.95 -0.33 14.11
CA GLU A 102 -6.83 0.16 15.47
C GLU A 102 -5.75 -0.64 16.18
N THR A 103 -4.87 0.05 16.91
CA THR A 103 -3.80 -0.60 17.67
C THR A 103 -4.35 -1.15 18.97
N ALA A 104 -4.01 -2.40 19.32
CA ALA A 104 -4.61 -3.10 20.46
C ALA A 104 -4.40 -2.42 21.82
N ASP A 105 -3.37 -1.58 21.94
CA ASP A 105 -3.03 -0.88 23.19
C ASP A 105 -3.59 0.56 23.26
N SER A 106 -4.46 0.96 22.32
CA SER A 106 -5.04 2.31 22.30
C SER A 106 -6.34 2.39 21.49
N ASP A 107 -7.44 2.69 22.19
CA ASP A 107 -8.78 2.94 21.63
C ASP A 107 -8.89 4.23 20.79
N ARG A 108 -7.79 4.97 20.66
CA ARG A 108 -7.74 6.28 19.98
C ARG A 108 -6.66 6.37 18.91
N THR A 109 -5.82 5.35 18.79
CA THR A 109 -4.71 5.35 17.83
C THR A 109 -5.05 4.50 16.63
N PHE A 110 -5.27 5.18 15.51
CA PHE A 110 -5.62 4.55 14.24
C PHE A 110 -4.43 4.55 13.30
N LEU A 111 -4.11 3.39 12.76
CA LEU A 111 -3.21 3.22 11.64
C LEU A 111 -4.01 3.27 10.34
N ARG A 112 -3.86 4.38 9.63
CA ARG A 112 -4.50 4.61 8.33
C ARG A 112 -3.59 4.16 7.20
N LEU A 113 -4.03 3.17 6.45
CA LEU A 113 -3.29 2.57 5.34
C LEU A 113 -3.93 2.92 3.99
N ALA A 114 -3.10 2.91 2.95
CA ALA A 114 -3.60 2.83 1.57
C ALA A 114 -4.36 1.52 1.36
N GLU A 115 -5.11 1.43 0.26
CA GLU A 115 -5.85 0.22 -0.11
C GLU A 115 -4.97 -1.04 -0.04
N ILE A 116 -5.46 -2.02 0.72
CA ILE A 116 -4.79 -3.30 0.95
C ILE A 116 -5.52 -4.39 0.14
N PRO A 117 -4.81 -5.29 -0.57
CA PRO A 117 -5.42 -6.46 -1.21
C PRO A 117 -6.11 -7.37 -0.21
N GLU A 118 -7.22 -8.01 -0.59
CA GLU A 118 -8.01 -8.84 0.33
C GLU A 118 -7.19 -9.99 0.96
N ARG A 119 -6.31 -10.64 0.18
CA ARG A 119 -5.37 -11.66 0.68
C ARG A 119 -4.51 -11.16 1.85
N VAL A 120 -4.07 -9.89 1.79
CA VAL A 120 -3.27 -9.28 2.85
C VAL A 120 -4.15 -8.91 4.04
N ARG A 121 -5.41 -8.49 3.81
CA ARG A 121 -6.36 -8.24 4.89
C ARG A 121 -6.69 -9.50 5.66
N GLU A 122 -6.98 -10.61 4.98
CA GLU A 122 -7.20 -11.90 5.62
C GLU A 122 -6.00 -12.31 6.47
N ASN A 123 -4.79 -12.12 5.94
CA ASN A 123 -3.56 -12.39 6.66
C ASN A 123 -3.41 -11.51 7.92
N ILE A 124 -3.75 -10.21 7.85
CA ILE A 124 -3.78 -9.33 9.01
C ILE A 124 -4.88 -9.75 10.00
N ARG A 125 -6.08 -10.15 9.52
CA ARG A 125 -7.17 -10.64 10.38
C ARG A 125 -6.79 -11.90 11.14
N ARG A 126 -6.14 -12.86 10.47
CA ARG A 126 -5.69 -14.12 11.09
C ARG A 126 -4.50 -13.90 12.03
N GLY A 127 -3.56 -13.02 11.64
CA GLY A 127 -2.33 -12.79 12.42
C GLY A 127 -2.45 -11.73 13.52
N GLY A 128 -3.41 -10.82 13.42
CA GLY A 128 -3.64 -9.72 14.36
C GLY A 128 -2.47 -8.75 14.54
N ARG A 129 -1.45 -8.80 13.68
CA ARG A 129 -0.20 -8.05 13.85
C ARG A 129 0.35 -7.53 12.53
N VAL A 130 0.95 -6.35 12.59
CA VAL A 130 1.75 -5.74 11.53
C VAL A 130 3.09 -5.28 12.10
N TRP A 131 4.10 -5.09 11.26
CA TRP A 131 5.37 -4.50 11.66
C TRP A 131 5.41 -3.06 11.21
N LEU A 132 5.80 -2.17 12.11
CA LEU A 132 5.93 -0.74 11.85
C LEU A 132 7.39 -0.32 11.95
N ALA A 133 7.80 0.58 11.05
CA ALA A 133 8.97 1.42 11.20
C ALA A 133 8.53 2.90 11.14
N GLY A 134 8.82 3.66 12.19
CA GLY A 134 8.24 4.98 12.46
C GLY A 134 7.46 4.96 13.78
N PRO A 135 6.58 5.93 14.03
CA PRO A 135 6.22 7.04 13.15
C PRO A 135 7.33 8.10 13.00
N ASP A 136 7.37 8.79 11.85
CA ASP A 136 8.09 10.06 11.71
C ASP A 136 7.34 11.22 12.41
N PRO A 137 7.94 12.43 12.54
CA PRO A 137 7.26 13.60 13.12
C PRO A 137 5.98 14.03 12.41
N ARG A 138 5.71 13.52 11.19
CA ARG A 138 4.47 13.77 10.43
C ARG A 138 3.44 12.65 10.62
N GLY A 139 3.73 11.70 11.52
CA GLY A 139 2.91 10.53 11.82
C GLY A 139 2.98 9.43 10.76
N ARG A 140 3.96 9.42 9.85
CA ARG A 140 4.07 8.42 8.78
C ARG A 140 4.83 7.19 9.29
N ALA A 141 4.36 6.00 8.93
CA ALA A 141 5.01 4.74 9.28
C ALA A 141 5.10 3.81 8.07
N ALA A 142 6.21 3.11 7.91
CA ALA A 142 6.31 1.99 6.98
C ALA A 142 5.61 0.79 7.62
N VAL A 143 4.67 0.18 6.90
CA VAL A 143 3.88 -0.94 7.42
C VAL A 143 4.18 -2.18 6.61
N LEU A 144 4.54 -3.26 7.30
CA LEU A 144 4.83 -4.56 6.72
C LEU A 144 3.92 -5.63 7.32
N THR A 145 3.59 -6.63 6.52
CA THR A 145 2.88 -7.82 7.02
C THR A 145 3.80 -9.03 7.08
N ARG A 146 3.56 -9.93 8.03
CA ARG A 146 4.19 -11.25 8.08
C ARG A 146 3.32 -12.26 7.35
N GLY A 147 3.91 -13.21 6.64
CA GLY A 147 3.18 -14.30 5.95
C GLY A 147 2.73 -13.96 4.53
N ALA A 148 2.40 -12.70 4.24
CA ALA A 148 2.22 -12.19 2.89
C ALA A 148 3.20 -11.03 2.64
N PRO A 149 4.01 -11.04 1.56
CA PRO A 149 4.92 -9.95 1.27
C PRO A 149 4.12 -8.72 0.83
N PHE A 150 3.93 -7.79 1.75
CA PHE A 150 3.23 -6.53 1.50
C PHE A 150 3.86 -5.44 2.34
N MET A 151 4.07 -4.30 1.69
CA MET A 151 4.54 -3.09 2.32
C MET A 151 3.75 -1.91 1.77
N THR A 152 3.42 -0.97 2.66
CA THR A 152 2.80 0.30 2.28
C THR A 152 3.20 1.40 3.26
N LEU A 153 3.11 2.64 2.82
CA LEU A 153 3.13 3.79 3.72
C LEU A 153 1.79 3.88 4.46
N GLY A 154 1.85 3.92 5.78
CA GLY A 154 0.75 4.22 6.68
C GLY A 154 0.90 5.59 7.33
N ARG A 155 -0.18 6.04 7.97
CA ARG A 155 -0.18 7.21 8.84
C ARG A 155 -0.88 6.89 10.14
N ILE A 156 -0.21 7.17 11.25
CA ILE A 156 -0.78 7.13 12.59
C ILE A 156 -1.62 8.39 12.78
N VAL A 157 -2.85 8.21 13.24
CA VAL A 157 -3.83 9.25 13.52
C VAL A 157 -4.34 9.03 14.94
N ILE A 158 -4.12 10.01 15.81
CA ILE A 158 -4.61 10.00 17.19
C ILE A 158 -5.91 10.81 17.21
N ARG A 159 -6.94 10.28 17.87
CA ARG A 159 -8.21 10.99 18.10
C ARG A 159 -8.33 11.49 19.54
#